data_AF-A0A947AJD4-F1
#
_entry.id   AF-A0A947AJD4-F1
#
_cell.length_a   1.000
_cell.length_b   1.000
_cell.length_c   1.000
_cell.angle_alpha   90.00
_cell.angle_beta   90.00
_cell.angle_gamma   90.00
#
_symmetry.space_group_name_H-M   'P 1'
#
loop_
_entity.id
_entity.type
_entity.pdbx_description
1 polymer ?
#
loop_
_entity_poly.entity_id
_entity_poly.type
_entity_poly.pdbx_seq_one_letter_code
_entity_poly.pdbx_strand_id
1 'polypeptide(L)'
;MKIRLVVILVSSIVLFCGCATSKPQITREQAIKMKVKDYDTFDASLVMKTAMTVLQKEGYSFQNFNEKFGVISALREADQTNIITGTANTLIGIIASEETWAKNADMECSLNINRAGAKVRVRANFRRKLKFIVGGTSKIKEVNDSAFYQAFFNKISEGLSEMMASQTAVDLTSKSMPDSKPVITGASKPLSCENGFAVIIGISNYHYAGQNGLTNLIFADDDAIAFAKSLKAQGWNDSHIKLLINEDANERNIRIALESWSAKVGPDDMFILYWS
;
A
#
# COMPACT_ATOMS: atom_id res chain seq x y z
N MET A 1 -71.98 14.16 14.19
CA MET A 1 -71.22 14.48 12.94
C MET A 1 -69.82 15.06 13.20
N LYS A 2 -69.59 15.83 14.27
CA LYS A 2 -68.30 16.52 14.53
C LYS A 2 -67.10 15.58 14.83
N ILE A 3 -67.34 14.42 15.47
CA ILE A 3 -66.26 13.48 15.85
C ILE A 3 -65.70 12.71 14.64
N ARG A 4 -66.52 12.39 13.64
CA ARG A 4 -66.05 11.71 12.41
C ARG A 4 -65.20 12.62 11.52
N LEU A 5 -65.40 13.94 11.58
CA LEU A 5 -64.60 14.92 10.85
C LEU A 5 -63.19 15.08 11.45
N VAL A 6 -63.08 15.03 12.78
CA VAL A 6 -61.78 15.15 13.50
C VAL A 6 -60.90 13.92 13.27
N VAL A 7 -61.49 12.71 13.24
CA VAL A 7 -60.72 11.48 13.01
C VAL A 7 -60.14 11.42 11.58
N ILE A 8 -60.86 11.93 10.58
CA ILE A 8 -60.36 11.98 9.18
C ILE A 8 -59.26 13.05 9.03
N LEU A 9 -59.36 14.17 9.75
CA LEU A 9 -58.36 15.23 9.71
C LEU A 9 -57.05 14.83 10.41
N VAL A 10 -57.13 14.12 11.55
CA VAL A 10 -55.95 13.62 12.28
C VAL A 10 -55.29 12.45 11.54
N SER A 11 -56.06 11.59 10.87
CA SER A 11 -55.51 10.50 10.04
C SER A 11 -54.78 11.01 8.79
N SER A 12 -55.10 12.21 8.30
CA SER A 12 -54.44 12.80 7.12
C SER A 12 -53.11 13.48 7.45
N ILE A 13 -52.89 13.86 8.71
CA ILE A 13 -51.64 14.51 9.18
C ILE A 13 -50.51 13.49 9.41
N VAL A 14 -50.83 12.21 9.64
CA VAL A 14 -49.82 11.16 9.86
C VAL A 14 -49.22 10.62 8.54
N LEU A 15 -49.85 10.88 7.39
CA LEU A 15 -49.37 10.41 6.08
C LEU A 15 -48.34 11.31 5.39
N PHE A 16 -48.01 12.49 5.96
CA PHE A 16 -47.06 13.43 5.35
C PHE A 16 -45.71 13.57 6.07
N CYS A 17 -45.47 12.85 7.17
CA CYS A 17 -44.14 12.75 7.80
C CYS A 17 -43.30 11.61 7.20
N GLY A 18 -43.24 11.55 5.88
CA GLY A 18 -42.16 10.82 5.20
C GLY A 18 -40.92 11.71 5.18
N CYS A 19 -40.14 11.72 6.27
CA CYS A 19 -38.78 12.27 6.22
C CYS A 19 -37.98 11.40 5.25
N ALA A 20 -37.96 11.80 3.98
CA ALA A 20 -37.01 11.29 3.01
C ALA A 20 -35.62 11.76 3.47
N THR A 21 -34.97 10.94 4.29
CA THR A 21 -33.53 11.05 4.56
C THR A 21 -32.81 10.75 3.24
N SER A 22 -32.71 11.75 2.36
CA SER A 22 -31.76 11.70 1.27
C SER A 22 -30.38 11.74 1.91
N LYS A 23 -29.66 10.61 1.89
CA LYS A 23 -28.24 10.59 2.28
C LYS A 23 -27.55 11.75 1.53
N PRO A 24 -26.86 12.69 2.21
CA PRO A 24 -26.26 13.83 1.55
C PRO A 24 -25.26 13.32 0.49
N GLN A 25 -25.52 13.63 -0.77
CA GLN A 25 -24.55 13.35 -1.83
C GLN A 25 -23.39 14.32 -1.66
N ILE A 26 -22.22 13.79 -1.31
CA ILE A 26 -21.00 14.57 -1.14
C ILE A 26 -20.70 15.30 -2.46
N THR A 27 -20.55 16.62 -2.41
CA THR A 27 -20.22 17.41 -3.60
C THR A 27 -18.84 17.00 -4.11
N ARG A 28 -18.63 16.99 -5.43
CA ARG A 28 -17.36 16.58 -6.08
C ARG A 28 -16.12 17.24 -5.45
N GLU A 29 -16.24 18.50 -5.04
CA GLU A 29 -15.16 19.23 -4.38
C GLU A 29 -14.87 18.75 -2.96
N GLN A 30 -15.91 18.47 -2.17
CA GLN A 30 -15.77 17.94 -0.81
C GLN A 30 -15.12 16.55 -0.85
N ALA A 31 -15.49 15.72 -1.84
CA ALA A 31 -14.91 14.40 -2.08
C ALA A 31 -13.41 14.45 -2.43
N ILE A 32 -12.95 15.51 -3.10
CA ILE A 32 -11.52 15.69 -3.41
C ILE A 32 -10.78 16.19 -2.17
N LYS A 33 -11.33 17.18 -1.46
CA LYS A 33 -10.69 17.76 -0.27
C LYS A 33 -10.44 16.74 0.83
N MET A 34 -11.35 15.78 1.01
CA MET A 34 -11.16 14.70 1.99
C MET A 34 -10.08 13.68 1.60
N LYS A 35 -9.77 13.53 0.31
CA LYS A 35 -8.83 12.52 -0.23
C LYS A 35 -7.39 13.03 -0.36
N VAL A 36 -7.15 14.30 -0.02
CA VAL A 36 -5.86 14.96 -0.23
C VAL A 36 -5.40 15.63 1.05
N LYS A 37 -4.14 15.43 1.43
CA LYS A 37 -3.48 16.11 2.54
C LYS A 37 -2.11 16.61 2.11
N ASP A 38 -1.80 17.85 2.46
CA ASP A 38 -0.48 18.44 2.27
C ASP A 38 0.28 18.37 3.61
N TYR A 39 1.55 17.97 3.55
CA TYR A 39 2.47 17.89 4.68
C TYR A 39 3.58 18.94 4.51
N ASP A 40 3.92 19.62 5.61
CA ASP A 40 4.93 20.67 5.64
C ASP A 40 6.35 20.06 5.72
N THR A 41 6.73 19.35 4.66
CA THR A 41 8.06 18.77 4.47
C THR A 41 8.45 18.86 3.00
N PHE A 42 9.75 18.93 2.73
CA PHE A 42 10.30 18.88 1.37
C PHE A 42 10.70 17.45 0.95
N ASP A 43 10.79 16.53 1.93
CA ASP A 43 11.26 15.17 1.73
C ASP A 43 10.09 14.23 1.39
N ALA A 44 9.88 14.02 0.09
CA ALA A 44 8.84 13.12 -0.41
C ALA A 44 9.14 11.65 -0.09
N SER A 45 10.42 11.26 -0.05
CA SER A 45 10.83 9.89 0.28
C SER A 45 10.55 9.55 1.74
N LEU A 46 10.71 10.52 2.65
CA LEU A 46 10.30 10.36 4.04
C LEU A 46 8.79 10.14 4.18
N VAL A 47 7.97 10.98 3.52
CA VAL A 47 6.50 10.84 3.52
C VAL A 47 6.08 9.50 2.92
N MET A 48 6.73 9.09 1.83
CA MET A 48 6.52 7.80 1.19
C MET A 48 6.78 6.64 2.14
N LYS A 49 7.95 6.65 2.80
CA LYS A 49 8.34 5.62 3.75
C LYS A 49 7.38 5.55 4.93
N THR A 50 6.98 6.69 5.48
CA THR A 50 5.97 6.75 6.55
C THR A 50 4.64 6.17 6.09
N ALA A 51 4.15 6.56 4.91
CA ALA A 51 2.89 6.05 4.38
C ALA A 51 2.94 4.52 4.17
N MET A 52 4.06 3.99 3.68
CA MET A 52 4.26 2.54 3.58
C MET A 52 4.22 1.86 4.94
N THR A 53 4.94 2.39 5.94
CA THR A 53 4.92 1.84 7.30
C THR A 53 3.51 1.85 7.90
N VAL A 54 2.73 2.93 7.70
CA VAL A 54 1.33 3.00 8.15
C VAL A 54 0.49 1.94 7.46
N LEU A 55 0.60 1.77 6.14
CA LEU A 55 -0.15 0.74 5.41
C LEU A 55 0.19 -0.68 5.87
N GLN A 56 1.47 -0.99 6.08
CA GLN A 56 1.89 -2.29 6.61
C GLN A 56 1.34 -2.55 8.01
N LYS A 57 1.39 -1.56 8.91
CA LYS A 57 0.81 -1.66 10.27
C LYS A 57 -0.69 -1.93 10.24
N GLU A 58 -1.39 -1.44 9.22
CA GLU A 58 -2.83 -1.67 9.01
C GLU A 58 -3.16 -2.98 8.28
N GLY A 59 -2.14 -3.82 8.01
CA GLY A 59 -2.29 -5.13 7.39
C GLY A 59 -2.38 -5.12 5.86
N TYR A 60 -1.98 -4.04 5.19
CA TYR A 60 -1.94 -4.02 3.73
C TYR A 60 -0.66 -4.68 3.20
N SER A 61 -0.81 -5.47 2.14
CA SER A 61 0.27 -6.01 1.32
C SER A 61 0.46 -5.11 0.09
N PHE A 62 1.71 -4.77 -0.25
CA PHE A 62 1.99 -3.95 -1.43
C PHE A 62 1.84 -4.73 -2.72
N GLN A 63 1.13 -4.15 -3.69
CA GLN A 63 1.00 -4.69 -5.04
C GLN A 63 1.92 -3.99 -6.02
N ASN A 64 2.06 -2.68 -5.91
CA ASN A 64 2.93 -1.89 -6.78
C ASN A 64 3.49 -0.70 -6.00
N PHE A 65 4.76 -0.41 -6.22
CA PHE A 65 5.46 0.72 -5.65
C PHE A 65 6.34 1.35 -6.73
N ASN A 66 6.17 2.64 -6.96
CA ASN A 66 7.01 3.40 -7.86
C ASN A 66 7.41 4.72 -7.20
N GLU A 67 8.64 4.77 -6.69
CA GLU A 67 9.19 5.96 -6.03
C GLU A 67 9.26 7.16 -7.00
N LYS A 68 9.63 6.92 -8.26
CA LYS A 68 9.79 7.97 -9.28
C LYS A 68 8.48 8.71 -9.58
N PHE A 69 7.37 7.97 -9.66
CA PHE A 69 6.05 8.56 -9.92
C PHE A 69 5.25 8.84 -8.64
N GLY A 70 5.81 8.51 -7.49
CA GLY A 70 5.17 8.73 -6.20
C GLY A 70 3.96 7.82 -5.97
N VAL A 71 3.91 6.63 -6.56
CA VAL A 71 2.71 5.77 -6.54
C VAL A 71 2.91 4.58 -5.60
N ILE A 72 1.94 4.37 -4.70
CA ILE A 72 1.82 3.14 -3.90
C ILE A 72 0.46 2.52 -4.18
N SER A 73 0.42 1.24 -4.52
CA SER A 73 -0.80 0.44 -4.55
C SER A 73 -0.68 -0.71 -3.56
N ALA A 74 -1.70 -0.89 -2.72
CA ALA A 74 -1.69 -1.90 -1.68
C ALA A 74 -3.08 -2.53 -1.52
N LEU A 75 -3.11 -3.79 -1.12
CA LEU A 75 -4.33 -4.56 -0.89
C LEU A 75 -4.30 -5.14 0.51
N ARG A 76 -5.42 -5.05 1.21
CA ARG A 76 -5.67 -5.81 2.42
C ARG A 76 -6.82 -6.78 2.17
N GLU A 77 -6.55 -8.06 2.27
CA GLU A 77 -7.58 -9.09 2.19
C GLU A 77 -8.35 -9.15 3.51
N ALA A 78 -9.66 -9.36 3.44
CA ALA A 78 -10.47 -9.55 4.63
C ALA A 78 -10.56 -11.03 4.98
N ASP A 79 -9.98 -11.40 6.13
CA ASP A 79 -10.16 -12.72 6.71
C ASP A 79 -11.56 -12.85 7.33
N GLN A 80 -12.24 -13.94 6.99
CA GLN A 80 -13.63 -14.26 7.31
C GLN A 80 -13.96 -14.25 8.83
N THR A 81 -12.94 -14.26 9.70
CA THR A 81 -13.04 -14.36 11.16
C THR A 81 -13.13 -13.02 11.91
N ASN A 82 -12.76 -11.89 11.29
CA ASN A 82 -12.58 -10.62 12.02
C ASN A 82 -13.72 -9.60 11.89
N ILE A 83 -14.84 -9.95 11.26
CA ILE A 83 -15.94 -8.99 11.03
C ILE A 83 -16.77 -8.76 12.32
N ILE A 84 -16.69 -9.64 13.32
CA ILE A 84 -17.60 -9.64 14.48
C ILE A 84 -17.02 -8.89 15.71
N THR A 85 -15.73 -8.53 15.72
CA THR A 85 -15.03 -7.94 16.88
C THR A 85 -14.35 -6.59 16.61
N GLY A 86 -14.78 -5.85 15.58
CA GLY A 86 -14.22 -4.54 15.26
C GLY A 86 -14.63 -3.46 16.28
N THR A 87 -13.71 -3.05 17.15
CA THR A 87 -13.84 -1.79 17.92
C THR A 87 -13.97 -0.61 16.96
N ALA A 88 -15.03 0.19 17.13
CA ALA A 88 -15.43 1.29 16.23
C ALA A 88 -14.36 2.37 15.97
N ASN A 89 -13.27 2.38 16.74
CA ASN A 89 -12.21 3.39 16.66
C ASN A 89 -11.04 3.01 15.74
N THR A 90 -11.06 1.84 15.09
CA THR A 90 -10.02 1.45 14.10
C THR A 90 -10.52 1.68 12.68
N LEU A 91 -9.60 1.85 11.71
CA LEU A 91 -9.95 1.87 10.28
C LEU A 91 -10.72 0.61 9.87
N ILE A 92 -10.55 -0.49 10.62
CA ILE A 92 -11.25 -1.77 10.45
C ILE A 92 -12.69 -1.70 11.03
N GLY A 93 -12.89 -1.09 12.19
CA GLY A 93 -14.20 -1.00 12.87
C GLY A 93 -15.24 -0.12 12.15
N ILE A 94 -14.81 0.98 11.53
CA ILE A 94 -15.71 1.86 10.73
C ILE A 94 -16.19 1.14 9.46
N ILE A 95 -15.41 0.19 8.93
CA ILE A 95 -15.72 -0.54 7.69
C ILE A 95 -16.82 -1.60 7.90
N ALA A 96 -16.92 -2.19 9.10
CA ALA A 96 -17.82 -3.29 9.40
C ALA A 96 -19.29 -2.86 9.62
N SER A 97 -19.58 -1.57 9.81
CA SER A 97 -20.89 -1.10 10.27
C SER A 97 -21.96 -0.93 9.18
N GLU A 98 -21.63 -0.97 7.88
CA GLU A 98 -22.60 -0.56 6.84
C GLU A 98 -23.24 -1.65 5.96
N GLU A 99 -22.74 -2.90 5.80
CA GLU A 99 -23.43 -3.92 4.99
C GLU A 99 -23.17 -5.37 5.48
N THR A 100 -24.08 -5.89 6.31
CA THR A 100 -24.00 -7.18 7.05
C THR A 100 -24.04 -8.47 6.20
N TRP A 101 -24.04 -8.39 4.87
CA TRP A 101 -24.17 -9.55 3.98
C TRP A 101 -22.94 -9.78 3.07
N ALA A 102 -22.01 -8.84 3.01
CA ALA A 102 -20.73 -9.03 2.32
C ALA A 102 -19.78 -9.80 3.26
N LYS A 103 -19.77 -11.13 3.14
CA LYS A 103 -19.01 -12.00 4.05
C LYS A 103 -17.49 -11.88 3.93
N ASN A 104 -16.95 -11.27 2.86
CA ASN A 104 -15.55 -10.89 2.70
C ASN A 104 -15.44 -9.63 1.82
N ALA A 105 -14.71 -8.61 2.27
CA ALA A 105 -14.48 -7.37 1.51
C ALA A 105 -13.00 -7.01 1.48
N ASP A 106 -12.33 -7.22 0.34
CA ASP A 106 -10.94 -6.78 0.20
C ASP A 106 -10.89 -5.25 0.14
N MET A 107 -9.82 -4.65 0.64
CA MET A 107 -9.61 -3.22 0.66
C MET A 107 -8.41 -2.86 -0.21
N GLU A 108 -8.67 -2.16 -1.30
CA GLU A 108 -7.65 -1.62 -2.19
C GLU A 108 -7.33 -0.18 -1.80
N CYS A 109 -6.05 0.14 -1.71
CA CYS A 109 -5.51 1.46 -1.46
C CYS A 109 -4.61 1.88 -2.62
N SER A 110 -4.78 3.11 -3.09
CA SER A 110 -3.87 3.76 -4.02
C SER A 110 -3.47 5.12 -3.48
N LEU A 111 -2.16 5.32 -3.29
CA LEU A 111 -1.58 6.58 -2.86
C LEU A 111 -0.78 7.20 -4.01
N ASN A 112 -0.88 8.52 -4.11
CA ASN A 112 -0.06 9.34 -4.98
C ASN A 112 0.58 10.45 -4.14
N ILE A 113 1.90 10.43 -4.06
CA ILE A 113 2.72 11.28 -3.18
C ILE A 113 3.66 12.07 -4.06
N ASN A 114 3.42 13.37 -4.16
CA ASN A 114 4.19 14.24 -5.04
C ASN A 114 4.57 15.53 -4.34
N ARG A 115 5.74 16.06 -4.70
CA ARG A 115 6.18 17.37 -4.21
C ARG A 115 5.33 18.47 -4.84
N ALA A 116 4.76 19.33 -4.00
CA ALA A 116 3.97 20.50 -4.36
C ALA A 116 4.63 21.75 -3.77
N GLY A 117 5.68 22.23 -4.45
CA GLY A 117 6.49 23.36 -3.97
C GLY A 117 7.29 23.01 -2.71
N ALA A 118 7.02 23.72 -1.61
CA ALA A 118 7.64 23.50 -0.30
C ALA A 118 6.95 22.44 0.56
N LYS A 119 5.88 21.83 0.04
CA LYS A 119 5.09 20.80 0.72
C LYS A 119 5.12 19.50 -0.07
N VAL A 120 4.79 18.40 0.59
CA VAL A 120 4.50 17.12 -0.07
C VAL A 120 3.01 16.87 0.01
N ARG A 121 2.39 16.65 -1.16
CA ARG A 121 0.97 16.37 -1.30
C ARG A 121 0.77 14.86 -1.40
N VAL A 122 -0.06 14.33 -0.51
CA VAL A 122 -0.52 12.94 -0.53
C VAL A 122 -1.98 12.91 -0.94
N ARG A 123 -2.28 12.19 -2.01
CA ARG A 123 -3.65 11.83 -2.41
C ARG A 123 -3.86 10.35 -2.14
N ALA A 124 -4.91 10.02 -1.42
CA ALA A 124 -5.29 8.64 -1.12
C ALA A 124 -6.63 8.30 -1.79
N ASN A 125 -6.74 7.10 -2.34
CA ASN A 125 -8.00 6.54 -2.80
C ASN A 125 -8.15 5.13 -2.22
N PHE A 126 -9.29 4.88 -1.58
CA PHE A 126 -9.62 3.58 -1.02
C PHE A 126 -10.90 3.02 -1.64
N ARG A 127 -10.87 1.72 -1.97
CA ARG A 127 -12.00 1.00 -2.56
C ARG A 127 -12.19 -0.34 -1.86
N ARG A 128 -13.45 -0.71 -1.65
CA ARG A 128 -13.85 -2.02 -1.11
C ARG A 128 -14.31 -2.91 -2.25
N LYS A 129 -13.77 -4.13 -2.33
CA LYS A 129 -14.21 -5.17 -3.25
C LYS A 129 -15.04 -6.20 -2.50
N LEU A 130 -16.37 -6.08 -2.61
CA LEU A 130 -17.33 -6.99 -1.99
C LEU A 130 -17.36 -8.30 -2.79
N LYS A 131 -16.99 -9.42 -2.16
CA LYS A 131 -17.07 -10.76 -2.74
C LYS A 131 -18.38 -11.43 -2.31
N PHE A 132 -19.22 -11.86 -3.26
CA PHE A 132 -20.44 -12.63 -2.98
C PHE A 132 -20.20 -14.13 -3.18
N ILE A 133 -20.71 -14.95 -2.27
CA ILE A 133 -20.46 -16.40 -2.21
C ILE A 133 -21.21 -17.18 -3.30
N VAL A 134 -22.25 -16.62 -3.92
CA VAL A 134 -23.07 -17.35 -4.90
C VAL A 134 -23.26 -16.50 -6.17
N GLY A 135 -22.82 -17.02 -7.31
CA GLY A 135 -23.25 -16.52 -8.63
C GLY A 135 -22.48 -15.34 -9.24
N GLY A 136 -21.37 -14.90 -8.64
CA GLY A 136 -20.30 -14.19 -9.33
C GLY A 136 -20.60 -12.78 -9.87
N THR A 137 -20.48 -11.76 -9.02
CA THR A 137 -19.98 -10.43 -9.43
C THR A 137 -19.35 -9.75 -8.22
N SER A 138 -18.07 -9.38 -8.27
CA SER A 138 -17.50 -8.54 -7.21
C SER A 138 -17.97 -7.11 -7.40
N LYS A 139 -18.58 -6.49 -6.37
CA LYS A 139 -18.93 -5.07 -6.41
C LYS A 139 -17.80 -4.25 -5.82
N ILE A 140 -17.31 -3.26 -6.57
CA ILE A 140 -16.32 -2.30 -6.09
C ILE A 140 -17.06 -1.06 -5.61
N LYS A 141 -16.90 -0.70 -4.33
CA LYS A 141 -17.49 0.48 -3.72
C LYS A 141 -16.37 1.39 -3.23
N GLU A 142 -16.34 2.62 -3.71
CA GLU A 142 -15.38 3.61 -3.21
C GLU A 142 -15.69 3.97 -1.75
N VAL A 143 -14.64 4.15 -0.95
CA VAL A 143 -14.77 4.64 0.43
C VAL A 143 -14.83 6.15 0.38
N ASN A 144 -15.96 6.68 0.84
CA ASN A 144 -16.27 8.11 0.90
C ASN A 144 -16.64 8.50 2.34
N ASP A 145 -15.77 8.17 3.29
CA ASP A 145 -15.93 8.50 4.72
C ASP A 145 -14.84 9.50 5.15
N SER A 146 -15.25 10.72 5.53
CA SER A 146 -14.31 11.77 5.95
C SER A 146 -13.51 11.40 7.21
N ALA A 147 -14.14 10.74 8.20
CA ALA A 147 -13.46 10.36 9.44
C ALA A 147 -12.40 9.29 9.16
N PHE A 148 -12.69 8.36 8.25
CA PHE A 148 -11.72 7.36 7.78
C PHE A 148 -10.47 8.00 7.18
N TYR A 149 -10.62 8.92 6.22
CA TYR A 149 -9.46 9.60 5.61
C TYR A 149 -8.71 10.47 6.62
N GLN A 150 -9.41 11.18 7.50
CA GLN A 150 -8.76 11.97 8.55
C GLN A 150 -7.92 11.09 9.48
N ALA A 151 -8.48 9.97 9.95
CA ALA A 151 -7.75 9.03 10.79
C ALA A 151 -6.50 8.47 10.09
N PHE A 152 -6.60 8.13 8.80
CA PHE A 152 -5.47 7.69 7.99
C PHE A 152 -4.37 8.76 7.87
N PHE A 153 -4.73 10.00 7.52
CA PHE A 153 -3.76 11.08 7.38
C PHE A 153 -3.14 11.52 8.72
N ASN A 154 -3.87 11.39 9.83
CA ASN A 154 -3.35 11.63 11.17
C ASN A 154 -2.27 10.61 11.52
N LYS A 155 -2.47 9.31 11.22
CA LYS A 155 -1.45 8.28 11.42
C LYS A 155 -0.16 8.55 10.62
N ILE A 156 -0.29 9.08 9.39
CA ILE A 156 0.88 9.52 8.62
C ILE A 156 1.56 10.72 9.29
N SER A 157 0.78 11.71 9.79
CA SER A 157 1.33 12.87 10.51
C SER A 157 2.10 12.45 11.78
N GLU A 158 1.55 11.52 12.55
CA GLU A 158 2.16 10.96 13.75
C GLU A 158 3.46 10.23 13.39
N GLY A 159 3.41 9.32 12.41
CA GLY A 159 4.61 8.60 11.95
C GLY A 159 5.68 9.52 11.38
N LEU A 160 5.31 10.59 10.69
CA LEU A 160 6.25 11.60 10.20
C LEU A 160 6.95 12.30 11.37
N SER A 161 6.19 12.67 12.40
CA SER A 161 6.71 13.31 13.60
C SER A 161 7.69 12.40 14.34
N GLU A 162 7.36 11.10 14.48
CA GLU A 162 8.23 10.08 15.07
C GLU A 162 9.54 9.90 14.28
N MET A 163 9.47 9.84 12.95
CA MET A 163 10.64 9.61 12.10
C MET A 163 11.56 10.84 12.03
N MET A 164 11.01 12.06 12.05
CA MET A 164 11.81 13.29 12.14
C MET A 164 12.48 13.45 13.50
N ALA A 165 11.79 13.11 14.59
CA ALA A 165 12.36 13.11 15.94
C ALA A 165 13.53 12.11 16.06
N SER A 166 13.39 10.93 15.45
CA SER A 166 14.44 9.90 15.45
C SER A 166 15.70 10.32 14.69
N GLN A 167 15.56 11.10 13.60
CA GLN A 167 16.72 11.64 12.87
C GLN A 167 17.47 12.72 13.68
N THR A 168 16.75 13.50 14.47
CA THR A 168 17.35 14.57 15.29
C THR A 168 18.14 14.00 16.49
N ALA A 169 17.70 12.86 17.05
CA ALA A 169 18.39 12.17 18.15
C ALA A 169 19.72 11.52 17.75
N VAL A 170 19.84 11.05 16.50
CA VAL A 170 21.11 10.52 15.94
C VAL A 170 22.13 11.64 15.74
N ASP A 171 21.67 12.84 15.42
CA ASP A 171 22.55 13.98 15.14
C ASP A 171 23.11 14.61 16.44
N LEU A 172 22.31 14.65 17.52
CA LEU A 172 22.71 15.20 18.82
C LEU A 172 23.73 14.33 19.59
N THR A 173 23.78 13.03 19.34
CA THR A 173 24.74 12.11 19.99
C THR A 173 26.13 12.13 19.33
N SER A 174 26.30 12.84 18.21
CA SER A 174 27.59 12.94 17.50
C SER A 174 28.51 14.07 17.99
N LYS A 175 28.09 14.91 18.94
CA LYS A 175 28.74 16.21 19.24
C LYS A 175 29.31 16.39 20.67
N SER A 176 29.97 15.39 21.23
CA SER A 176 30.92 15.62 22.35
C SER A 176 31.94 14.49 22.52
N MET A 177 33.21 14.78 22.22
CA MET A 177 34.37 13.99 22.64
C MET A 177 35.33 14.89 23.45
N PRO A 178 36.05 14.34 24.43
CA PRO A 178 37.46 14.63 24.60
C PRO A 178 38.32 13.41 24.25
N ASP A 179 39.52 13.71 23.74
CA ASP A 179 40.55 12.82 23.22
C ASP A 179 40.76 11.48 23.97
N SER A 180 40.69 10.36 23.25
CA SER A 180 41.65 9.26 23.38
C SER A 180 41.61 8.30 22.17
N LYS A 181 42.78 7.70 21.91
CA LYS A 181 43.26 6.79 20.84
C LYS A 181 42.25 5.79 20.22
N PRO A 182 42.52 5.31 18.98
CA PRO A 182 41.48 4.86 18.06
C PRO A 182 40.96 3.47 18.45
N VAL A 183 39.67 3.39 18.76
CA VAL A 183 38.94 2.13 18.90
C VAL A 183 37.64 2.25 18.10
N ILE A 184 37.65 1.53 16.97
CA ILE A 184 36.51 1.03 16.17
C ILE A 184 35.47 2.08 15.78
N THR A 185 35.71 2.74 14.65
CA THR A 185 34.69 3.37 13.82
C THR A 185 33.72 2.31 13.28
N GLY A 186 32.64 2.06 14.01
CA GLY A 186 31.40 1.53 13.47
C GLY A 186 30.67 2.60 12.67
N ALA A 187 31.28 3.05 11.57
CA ALA A 187 30.52 3.68 10.51
C ALA A 187 29.76 2.54 9.82
N SER A 188 28.42 2.58 9.82
CA SER A 188 27.67 1.82 8.82
C SER A 188 28.14 2.33 7.47
N LYS A 189 29.05 1.57 6.86
CA LYS A 189 29.47 1.77 5.47
C LYS A 189 28.16 1.91 4.68
N PRO A 190 27.92 3.02 3.96
CA PRO A 190 26.76 3.08 3.08
C PRO A 190 26.82 1.83 2.22
N LEU A 191 25.73 1.04 2.20
CA LEU A 191 25.64 -0.25 1.51
C LEU A 191 26.34 -0.13 0.16
N SER A 192 27.56 -0.65 0.09
CA SER A 192 28.38 -0.56 -1.11
C SER A 192 27.66 -1.39 -2.16
N CYS A 193 27.39 -0.79 -3.30
CA CYS A 193 26.83 -1.45 -4.48
C CYS A 193 27.70 -2.64 -4.96
N GLU A 194 28.92 -2.79 -4.43
CA GLU A 194 29.80 -3.95 -4.69
C GLU A 194 29.29 -5.27 -4.10
N ASN A 195 28.40 -5.23 -3.10
CA ASN A 195 28.03 -6.39 -2.27
C ASN A 195 26.56 -6.83 -2.43
N GLY A 196 25.92 -6.46 -3.54
CA GLY A 196 24.54 -6.85 -3.83
C GLY A 196 24.46 -8.17 -4.60
N PHE A 197 23.53 -9.05 -4.22
CA PHE A 197 23.13 -10.25 -4.96
C PHE A 197 21.68 -10.13 -5.43
N ALA A 198 21.40 -10.51 -6.67
CA ALA A 198 20.05 -10.42 -7.22
C ALA A 198 19.64 -11.71 -7.93
N VAL A 199 18.40 -12.15 -7.68
CA VAL A 199 17.68 -13.12 -8.52
C VAL A 199 16.53 -12.38 -9.18
N ILE A 200 16.52 -12.36 -10.50
CA ILE A 200 15.61 -11.57 -11.33
C ILE A 200 14.90 -12.54 -12.28
N ILE A 201 13.58 -12.58 -12.19
CA ILE A 201 12.74 -13.53 -12.90
C ILE A 201 11.74 -12.75 -13.76
N GLY A 202 11.66 -13.07 -15.05
CA GLY A 202 10.69 -12.50 -15.98
C GLY A 202 10.03 -13.58 -16.84
N ILE A 203 8.72 -13.80 -16.69
CA ILE A 203 8.01 -14.87 -17.41
C ILE A 203 6.91 -14.27 -18.29
N SER A 204 7.23 -14.08 -19.57
CA SER A 204 6.25 -13.69 -20.59
C SER A 204 5.59 -14.90 -21.25
N ASN A 205 6.33 -15.99 -21.45
CA ASN A 205 5.87 -17.18 -22.16
C ASN A 205 5.57 -18.35 -21.21
N TYR A 206 4.30 -18.67 -21.01
CA TYR A 206 3.87 -19.83 -20.23
C TYR A 206 3.62 -21.04 -21.13
N HIS A 207 4.19 -22.19 -20.75
CA HIS A 207 4.10 -23.43 -21.53
C HIS A 207 2.65 -23.90 -21.79
N TYR A 208 1.71 -23.62 -20.88
CA TYR A 208 0.31 -24.03 -20.99
C TYR A 208 -0.66 -22.86 -21.29
N ALA A 209 -0.18 -21.80 -21.96
CA ALA A 209 -0.98 -20.61 -22.17
C ALA A 209 -2.31 -20.90 -22.90
N GLY A 210 -3.39 -20.28 -22.39
CA GLY A 210 -4.71 -20.26 -23.04
C GLY A 210 -5.65 -21.40 -22.64
N GLN A 211 -5.29 -22.67 -22.84
CA GLN A 211 -6.28 -23.76 -22.71
C GLN A 211 -6.51 -24.25 -21.28
N ASN A 212 -5.50 -24.19 -20.39
CA ASN A 212 -5.62 -24.54 -18.96
C ASN A 212 -4.55 -23.85 -18.08
N GLY A 213 -3.79 -22.90 -18.62
CA GLY A 213 -2.68 -22.23 -17.94
C GLY A 213 -2.76 -20.70 -18.04
N LEU A 214 -1.80 -20.03 -17.40
CA LEU A 214 -1.69 -18.58 -17.39
C LEU A 214 -1.53 -18.02 -18.81
N THR A 215 -2.17 -16.89 -19.09
CA THR A 215 -1.97 -16.18 -20.36
C THR A 215 -0.55 -15.64 -20.44
N ASN A 216 0.04 -15.67 -21.64
CA ASN A 216 1.32 -15.00 -21.86
C ASN A 216 1.23 -13.53 -21.50
N LEU A 217 2.27 -13.05 -20.83
CA LEU A 217 2.46 -11.63 -20.53
C LEU A 217 3.29 -11.00 -21.64
N ILE A 218 3.06 -9.71 -21.87
CA ILE A 218 3.62 -9.02 -23.04
C ILE A 218 5.02 -8.49 -22.77
N PHE A 219 5.35 -8.16 -21.51
CA PHE A 219 6.55 -7.39 -21.15
C PHE A 219 7.30 -7.90 -19.91
N ALA A 220 6.92 -9.05 -19.36
CA ALA A 220 7.47 -9.52 -18.08
C ALA A 220 8.97 -9.86 -18.17
N ASP A 221 9.39 -10.47 -19.28
CA ASP A 221 10.80 -10.70 -19.61
C ASP A 221 11.55 -9.39 -19.91
N ASP A 222 10.94 -8.47 -20.68
CA ASP A 222 11.50 -7.14 -20.94
C ASP A 222 11.72 -6.32 -19.66
N ASP A 223 10.77 -6.35 -18.72
CA ASP A 223 10.85 -5.68 -17.43
C ASP A 223 11.98 -6.27 -16.56
N ALA A 224 12.13 -7.59 -16.54
CA ALA A 224 13.24 -8.27 -15.87
C ALA A 224 14.60 -7.92 -16.47
N ILE A 225 14.70 -7.86 -17.81
CA ILE A 225 15.93 -7.44 -18.51
C ILE A 225 16.26 -5.98 -18.18
N ALA A 226 15.26 -5.10 -18.19
CA ALA A 226 15.43 -3.69 -17.86
C ALA A 226 15.91 -3.49 -16.42
N PHE A 227 15.34 -4.25 -15.48
CA PHE A 227 15.74 -4.21 -14.08
C PHE A 227 17.19 -4.69 -13.88
N ALA A 228 17.55 -5.82 -14.50
CA ALA A 228 18.93 -6.34 -14.48
C ALA A 228 19.93 -5.31 -15.03
N LYS A 229 19.59 -4.66 -16.15
CA LYS A 229 20.40 -3.60 -16.76
C LYS A 229 20.56 -2.38 -15.84
N SER A 230 19.52 -2.01 -15.10
CA SER A 230 19.58 -0.92 -14.12
C SER A 230 20.57 -1.23 -12.99
N LEU A 231 20.56 -2.46 -12.46
CA LEU A 231 21.52 -2.86 -11.41
C LEU A 231 22.97 -2.80 -11.92
N LYS A 232 23.22 -3.33 -13.12
CA LYS A 232 24.55 -3.25 -13.77
C LYS A 232 25.01 -1.80 -13.96
N ALA A 233 24.12 -0.93 -14.41
CA ALA A 233 24.41 0.50 -14.57
C ALA A 233 24.74 1.21 -13.24
N GLN A 234 24.27 0.66 -12.11
CA GLN A 234 24.60 1.13 -10.76
C GLN A 234 25.88 0.50 -10.19
N GLY A 235 26.63 -0.27 -11.00
CA GLY A 235 27.91 -0.85 -10.61
C GLY A 235 27.83 -2.23 -9.98
N TRP A 236 26.68 -2.91 -10.06
CA TRP A 236 26.57 -4.28 -9.57
C TRP A 236 27.39 -5.25 -10.42
N ASN A 237 28.02 -6.22 -9.77
CA ASN A 237 28.78 -7.24 -10.46
C ASN A 237 27.85 -8.20 -11.22
N ASP A 238 28.15 -8.42 -12.49
CA ASP A 238 27.46 -9.38 -13.36
C ASP A 238 27.41 -10.79 -12.74
N SER A 239 28.44 -11.22 -12.03
CA SER A 239 28.46 -12.54 -11.37
C SER A 239 27.51 -12.65 -10.18
N HIS A 240 26.98 -11.54 -9.67
CA HIS A 240 26.03 -11.50 -8.56
C HIS A 240 24.58 -11.38 -9.02
N ILE A 241 24.33 -11.24 -10.32
CA ILE A 241 22.98 -11.12 -10.89
C ILE A 241 22.62 -12.43 -11.60
N LYS A 242 21.59 -13.11 -11.11
CA LYS A 242 20.96 -14.24 -11.81
C LYS A 242 19.69 -13.78 -12.49
N LEU A 243 19.73 -13.68 -13.81
CA LEU A 243 18.56 -13.42 -14.64
C LEU A 243 18.00 -14.75 -15.17
N LEU A 244 16.71 -14.97 -14.98
CA LEU A 244 15.95 -16.10 -15.50
C LEU A 244 14.76 -15.57 -16.28
N ILE A 245 14.65 -15.93 -17.56
CA ILE A 245 13.60 -15.45 -18.46
C ILE A 245 12.92 -16.62 -19.16
N ASN A 246 11.60 -16.57 -19.26
CA ASN A 246 10.77 -17.54 -20.00
C ASN A 246 11.14 -19.01 -19.70
N GLU A 247 11.64 -19.77 -20.68
CA GLU A 247 11.95 -21.20 -20.53
C GLU A 247 13.05 -21.46 -19.48
N ASP A 248 13.96 -20.51 -19.29
CA ASP A 248 15.00 -20.57 -18.27
C ASP A 248 14.43 -20.38 -16.85
N ALA A 249 13.29 -19.69 -16.73
CA ALA A 249 12.58 -19.44 -15.48
C ALA A 249 11.61 -20.57 -15.09
N ASN A 250 12.04 -21.83 -15.28
CA ASN A 250 11.29 -22.98 -14.75
C ASN A 250 11.49 -23.16 -13.24
N GLU A 251 10.59 -23.89 -12.59
CA GLU A 251 10.58 -24.09 -11.14
C GLU A 251 11.94 -24.55 -10.59
N ARG A 252 12.56 -25.52 -11.27
CA ARG A 252 13.86 -26.08 -10.87
C ARG A 252 14.94 -25.01 -10.89
N ASN A 253 15.04 -24.24 -11.96
CA ASN A 253 16.05 -23.20 -12.11
C ASN A 253 15.84 -22.04 -11.12
N ILE A 254 14.59 -21.65 -10.88
CA ILE A 254 14.25 -20.63 -9.89
C ILE A 254 14.65 -21.09 -8.50
N ARG A 255 14.30 -22.32 -8.11
CA ARG A 255 14.66 -22.89 -6.81
C ARG A 255 16.18 -22.94 -6.61
N ILE A 256 16.90 -23.47 -7.60
CA ILE A 256 18.38 -23.52 -7.57
C ILE A 256 18.97 -22.11 -7.47
N ALA A 257 18.45 -21.15 -8.22
CA ALA A 257 18.91 -19.76 -8.16
C ALA A 257 18.71 -19.14 -6.77
N LEU A 258 17.52 -19.29 -6.19
CA LEU A 258 17.22 -18.77 -4.85
C LEU A 258 18.10 -19.41 -3.78
N GLU A 259 18.24 -20.74 -3.80
CA GLU A 259 19.06 -21.46 -2.81
C GLU A 259 20.54 -21.09 -2.95
N SER A 260 21.08 -21.10 -4.18
CA SER A 260 22.50 -20.85 -4.40
C SER A 260 22.91 -19.38 -4.30
N TRP A 261 22.00 -18.43 -4.55
CA TRP A 261 22.31 -17.01 -4.33
C TRP A 261 22.11 -16.61 -2.87
N SER A 262 21.05 -17.06 -2.19
CA SER A 262 20.85 -16.75 -0.77
C SER A 262 21.98 -17.30 0.12
N ALA A 263 22.53 -18.47 -0.23
CA ALA A 263 23.68 -19.04 0.48
C ALA A 263 24.99 -18.24 0.32
N LYS A 264 25.09 -17.36 -0.69
CA LYS A 264 26.29 -16.52 -0.93
C LYS A 264 26.23 -15.17 -0.24
N VAL A 265 25.05 -14.77 0.25
CA VAL A 265 24.80 -13.46 0.86
C VAL A 265 25.35 -13.44 2.27
N GLY A 266 26.29 -12.53 2.54
CA GLY A 266 26.80 -12.25 3.88
C GLY A 266 25.84 -11.42 4.74
N PRO A 267 26.15 -11.25 6.04
CA PRO A 267 25.28 -10.52 6.98
C PRO A 267 25.11 -9.03 6.66
N ASP A 268 26.04 -8.43 5.90
CA ASP A 268 26.03 -7.03 5.50
C ASP A 268 25.70 -6.83 4.01
N ASP A 269 25.37 -7.92 3.30
CA ASP A 269 25.10 -7.91 1.86
C ASP A 269 23.60 -7.73 1.61
N MET A 270 23.25 -7.14 0.46
CA MET A 270 21.85 -6.95 0.06
C MET A 270 21.42 -8.05 -0.92
N PHE A 271 20.35 -8.76 -0.59
CA PHE A 271 19.73 -9.73 -1.50
C PHE A 271 18.42 -9.18 -2.10
N ILE A 272 18.36 -9.08 -3.42
CA ILE A 272 17.18 -8.64 -4.15
C ILE A 272 16.53 -9.82 -4.87
N LEU A 273 15.23 -9.99 -4.65
CA LEU A 273 14.37 -10.84 -5.47
C LEU A 273 13.45 -9.94 -6.30
N TYR A 274 13.52 -10.06 -7.61
CA TYR A 274 12.63 -9.40 -8.56
C TYR A 274 11.85 -10.46 -9.35
N TRP A 275 10.55 -10.24 -9.50
CA TRP A 275 9.65 -11.11 -10.25
C TRP A 275 8.72 -10.26 -11.10
N SER A 276 8.67 -10.57 -12.40
CA SER A 276 7.68 -10.05 -13.32
C SER A 276 7.06 -11.15 -14.18
#